data_AF-A0A6I9P7F6-F1
#
_entry.id   AF-A0A6I9P7F6-F1
#
_cell.length_a   1.000
_cell.length_b   1.000
_cell.length_c   1.000
_cell.angle_alpha   90.00
_cell.angle_beta   90.00
_cell.angle_gamma   90.00
#
_symmetry.space_group_name_H-M   'P 1'
#
loop_
_entity.id
_entity.type
_entity.pdbx_description
1 polymer ?
#
loop_
_entity_poly.entity_id
_entity_poly.type
_entity_poly.pdbx_seq_one_letter_code
_entity_poly.pdbx_strand_id
1 'polypeptide(L)'
;MCHSYHTWRLLPRVLRDVSSVDLSVSVLGQKLSMPVCVGATAMQRMAHPEGEMATARACRAAGTGMMLSSWATSTIEEVMSAMTATGGGVMWLQLYIYRDRELTLSLVRRAEEAAYKAIFVTVDTPYLGRRLDDMRNRFKLPSHLSPQSVLTCVCVCVCSAEDAVQAVHYGVDGILVSNHGARQLDGVPAT
;
A
#
# COMPACT_ATOMS: atom_id res chain seq x y z
N MET A 1 -10.37 3.75 19.33
CA MET A 1 -11.58 3.43 18.54
C MET A 1 -11.66 4.35 17.34
N CYS A 2 -12.12 3.85 16.20
CA CYS A 2 -12.15 4.59 14.93
C CYS A 2 -13.42 5.45 14.82
N HIS A 3 -13.45 6.57 15.56
CA HIS A 3 -14.67 7.37 15.72
C HIS A 3 -15.09 8.19 14.49
N SER A 4 -14.20 8.45 13.55
CA SER A 4 -14.46 9.29 12.37
C SER A 4 -15.60 8.78 11.50
N TYR A 5 -15.71 7.46 11.29
CA TYR A 5 -16.82 6.90 10.51
C TYR A 5 -18.19 7.11 11.18
N HIS A 6 -18.25 7.42 12.48
CA HIS A 6 -19.50 7.77 13.17
C HIS A 6 -19.91 9.24 13.01
N THR A 7 -19.12 10.12 12.38
CA THR A 7 -19.60 11.47 12.00
C THR A 7 -20.35 11.44 10.67
N TRP A 8 -20.01 10.49 9.78
CA TRP A 8 -20.69 10.26 8.52
C TRP A 8 -21.96 9.40 8.69
N ARG A 9 -22.93 9.60 7.81
CA ARG A 9 -24.21 8.86 7.80
C ARG A 9 -24.50 8.39 6.38
N LEU A 10 -24.84 7.11 6.23
CA LEU A 10 -25.39 6.60 4.99
C LEU A 10 -26.87 6.99 4.89
N LEU A 11 -27.26 7.63 3.79
CA LEU A 11 -28.65 7.97 3.49
C LEU A 11 -29.21 6.89 2.54
N PRO A 12 -30.00 5.92 3.04
CA PRO A 12 -30.54 4.85 2.21
C PRO A 12 -31.52 5.42 1.18
N ARG A 13 -31.38 4.98 -0.07
CA ARG A 13 -32.28 5.36 -1.17
C ARG A 13 -33.30 4.25 -1.39
N VAL A 14 -34.57 4.51 -1.09
CA VAL A 14 -35.68 3.59 -1.34
C VAL A 14 -36.03 3.50 -2.83
N LEU A 15 -36.75 2.45 -3.22
CA LEU A 15 -37.20 2.20 -4.61
C LEU A 15 -36.06 2.21 -5.64
N ARG A 16 -34.89 1.71 -5.25
CA ARG A 16 -33.77 1.41 -6.15
C ARG A 16 -33.69 -0.10 -6.36
N ASP A 17 -33.68 -0.52 -7.63
CA ASP A 17 -33.32 -1.88 -7.96
C ASP A 17 -31.84 -2.11 -7.62
N VAL A 18 -31.61 -3.11 -6.77
CA VAL A 18 -30.31 -3.58 -6.29
C VAL A 18 -30.23 -5.11 -6.36
N SER A 19 -31.06 -5.72 -7.21
CA SER A 19 -31.07 -7.17 -7.46
C SER A 19 -29.74 -7.70 -8.01
N SER A 20 -28.95 -6.82 -8.64
CA SER A 20 -27.56 -7.04 -9.01
C SER A 20 -26.74 -5.79 -8.68
N VAL A 21 -25.56 -5.97 -8.07
CA VAL A 21 -24.64 -4.89 -7.70
C VAL A 21 -23.25 -5.24 -8.24
N ASP A 22 -22.77 -4.48 -9.23
CA ASP A 22 -21.39 -4.56 -9.69
C ASP A 22 -20.49 -3.74 -8.77
N LEU A 23 -19.52 -4.39 -8.14
CA LEU A 23 -18.50 -3.74 -7.31
C LEU A 23 -17.22 -3.43 -8.11
N SER A 24 -17.13 -3.86 -9.37
CA SER A 24 -15.88 -3.80 -10.12
C SER A 24 -15.49 -2.36 -10.48
N VAL A 25 -14.20 -2.06 -10.31
CA VAL A 25 -13.64 -0.71 -10.52
C VAL A 25 -12.38 -0.76 -11.38
N SER A 26 -11.89 0.41 -11.80
CA SER A 26 -10.57 0.56 -12.39
C SER A 26 -9.72 1.47 -11.51
N VAL A 27 -8.51 1.04 -11.17
CA VAL A 27 -7.53 1.79 -10.38
C VAL A 27 -6.23 1.83 -11.16
N LEU A 28 -5.76 3.04 -11.54
CA LEU A 28 -4.57 3.25 -12.37
C LEU A 28 -4.59 2.38 -13.66
N GLY A 29 -5.75 2.35 -14.31
CA GLY A 29 -6.00 1.56 -15.52
C GLY A 29 -6.19 0.05 -15.30
N GLN A 30 -6.05 -0.46 -14.07
CA GLN A 30 -6.19 -1.89 -13.76
C GLN A 30 -7.60 -2.21 -13.25
N LYS A 31 -8.26 -3.19 -13.88
CA LYS A 31 -9.59 -3.68 -13.47
C LYS A 31 -9.48 -4.52 -12.18
N LEU A 32 -10.31 -4.22 -11.18
CA LEU A 32 -10.44 -4.96 -9.93
C LEU A 32 -11.89 -5.44 -9.73
N SER A 33 -12.08 -6.50 -8.94
CA SER A 33 -13.41 -7.05 -8.58
C SER A 33 -14.21 -6.16 -7.63
N MET A 34 -13.54 -5.36 -6.80
CA MET A 34 -14.12 -4.54 -5.74
C MET A 34 -13.24 -3.32 -5.40
N PRO A 35 -13.78 -2.24 -4.81
CA PRO A 35 -13.02 -1.05 -4.42
C PRO A 35 -12.28 -1.23 -3.08
N VAL A 36 -11.72 -2.42 -2.83
CA VAL A 36 -11.06 -2.78 -1.57
C VAL A 36 -9.75 -3.51 -1.89
N CYS A 37 -8.63 -2.91 -1.52
CA CYS A 37 -7.27 -3.40 -1.82
C CYS A 37 -6.45 -3.59 -0.55
N VAL A 38 -5.36 -4.37 -0.61
CA VAL A 38 -4.44 -4.50 0.53
C VAL A 38 -3.38 -3.40 0.50
N GLY A 39 -3.35 -2.58 1.55
CA GLY A 39 -2.35 -1.53 1.74
C GLY A 39 -0.99 -2.07 2.25
N ALA A 40 0.06 -1.30 2.02
CA ALA A 40 1.42 -1.67 2.39
C ALA A 40 1.58 -1.85 3.90
N THR A 41 1.97 -3.05 4.28
CA THR A 41 2.31 -3.44 5.65
C THR A 41 3.64 -4.17 5.62
N ALA A 42 4.61 -3.65 6.37
CA ALA A 42 5.95 -4.21 6.45
C ALA A 42 5.97 -5.52 7.24
N MET A 43 6.96 -6.38 6.95
CA MET A 43 7.31 -7.56 7.74
C MET A 43 6.18 -8.59 7.95
N GLN A 44 5.44 -8.95 6.90
CA GLN A 44 4.29 -9.85 7.04
C GLN A 44 4.68 -11.27 7.50
N ARG A 45 5.95 -11.69 7.33
CA ARG A 45 6.46 -12.96 7.90
C ARG A 45 6.46 -13.02 9.43
N MET A 46 6.28 -11.89 10.13
CA MET A 46 6.02 -11.88 11.57
C MET A 46 4.63 -12.41 11.95
N ALA A 47 3.65 -12.34 11.04
CA ALA A 47 2.29 -12.81 11.28
C ALA A 47 2.07 -14.25 10.79
N HIS A 48 2.72 -14.64 9.68
CA HIS A 48 2.63 -15.99 9.11
C HIS A 48 3.88 -16.33 8.29
N PRO A 49 4.44 -17.56 8.33
CA PRO A 49 5.71 -17.88 7.65
C PRO A 49 5.76 -17.56 6.14
N GLU A 50 4.64 -17.69 5.43
CA GLU A 50 4.54 -17.36 4.00
C GLU A 50 4.43 -15.84 3.72
N GLY A 51 4.17 -15.02 4.73
CA GLY A 51 4.14 -13.55 4.69
C GLY A 51 3.46 -12.95 3.46
N GLU A 52 4.18 -12.09 2.76
CA GLU A 52 3.68 -11.34 1.60
C GLU A 52 3.19 -12.24 0.45
N MET A 53 3.74 -13.45 0.31
CA MET A 53 3.33 -14.41 -0.73
C MET A 53 1.96 -15.04 -0.44
N ALA A 54 1.57 -15.18 0.83
CA ALA A 54 0.20 -15.56 1.19
C ALA A 54 -0.79 -14.43 0.88
N THR A 55 -0.45 -13.21 1.25
CA THR A 55 -1.25 -12.01 0.96
C THR A 55 -1.46 -11.80 -0.53
N ALA A 56 -0.41 -11.97 -1.35
CA ALA A 56 -0.50 -11.87 -2.81
C ALA A 56 -1.45 -12.92 -3.42
N ARG A 57 -1.34 -14.19 -3.02
CA ARG A 57 -2.27 -15.26 -3.46
C ARG A 57 -3.71 -14.98 -3.02
N ALA A 58 -3.92 -14.46 -1.82
CA ALA A 58 -5.24 -14.08 -1.32
C ALA A 58 -5.84 -12.91 -2.12
N CYS A 59 -5.04 -11.89 -2.46
CA CYS A 59 -5.47 -10.78 -3.30
C CYS A 59 -5.88 -11.23 -4.71
N ARG A 60 -5.08 -12.12 -5.35
CA ARG A 60 -5.48 -12.77 -6.61
C ARG A 60 -6.82 -13.50 -6.46
N ALA A 61 -6.97 -14.34 -5.44
CA ALA A 61 -8.17 -15.14 -5.24
C ALA A 61 -9.43 -14.27 -5.02
N ALA A 62 -9.28 -13.10 -4.40
CA ALA A 62 -10.34 -12.10 -4.23
C ALA A 62 -10.55 -11.20 -5.47
N GLY A 63 -9.66 -11.24 -6.47
CA GLY A 63 -9.70 -10.39 -7.67
C GLY A 63 -9.29 -8.93 -7.42
N THR A 64 -8.46 -8.66 -6.40
CA THR A 64 -8.05 -7.31 -6.02
C THR A 64 -6.53 -7.10 -6.01
N GLY A 65 -6.10 -5.85 -5.87
CA GLY A 65 -4.71 -5.44 -5.86
C GLY A 65 -4.04 -5.48 -4.48
N MET A 66 -2.74 -5.72 -4.48
CA MET A 66 -1.87 -5.66 -3.30
C MET A 66 -0.79 -4.59 -3.48
N MET A 67 -0.64 -3.72 -2.49
CA MET A 67 0.51 -2.83 -2.37
C MET A 67 1.57 -3.49 -1.47
N LEU A 68 2.68 -3.93 -2.07
CA LEU A 68 3.85 -4.42 -1.32
C LEU A 68 4.51 -3.25 -0.57
N SER A 69 5.19 -3.51 0.55
CA SER A 69 6.00 -2.48 1.23
C SER A 69 7.47 -2.58 0.83
N SER A 70 8.17 -1.44 0.74
CA SER A 70 9.63 -1.41 0.69
C SER A 70 10.29 -2.12 1.88
N TRP A 71 9.58 -2.34 3.00
CA TRP A 71 10.06 -3.05 4.19
C TRP A 71 9.44 -4.46 4.30
N ALA A 72 9.16 -5.10 3.17
CA ALA A 72 8.70 -6.48 3.08
C ALA A 72 9.76 -7.49 3.52
N THR A 73 9.29 -8.68 3.88
CA THR A 73 10.08 -9.86 4.26
C THR A 73 10.23 -10.91 3.16
N SER A 74 9.76 -10.58 1.96
CA SER A 74 9.85 -11.37 0.73
C SER A 74 10.23 -10.41 -0.41
N THR A 75 10.93 -10.87 -1.45
CA THR A 75 11.38 -9.96 -2.54
C THR A 75 10.24 -9.59 -3.49
N ILE A 76 10.42 -8.55 -4.31
CA ILE A 76 9.45 -8.17 -5.36
C ILE A 76 9.08 -9.34 -6.26
N GLU A 77 10.08 -10.14 -6.62
CA GLU A 77 10.00 -11.21 -7.60
C GLU A 77 9.31 -12.42 -6.98
N GLU A 78 9.63 -12.75 -5.71
CA GLU A 78 8.92 -13.77 -4.94
C GLU A 78 7.42 -13.42 -4.82
N VAL A 79 7.09 -12.17 -4.45
CA VAL A 79 5.71 -11.75 -4.25
C VAL A 79 4.94 -11.64 -5.57
N MET A 80 5.56 -11.16 -6.64
CA MET A 80 4.90 -11.14 -7.96
C MET A 80 4.74 -12.56 -8.54
N SER A 81 5.73 -13.44 -8.37
CA SER A 81 5.60 -14.84 -8.75
C SER A 81 4.44 -15.48 -7.99
N ALA A 82 4.34 -15.26 -6.67
CA ALA A 82 3.20 -15.69 -5.87
C ALA A 82 1.86 -15.08 -6.32
N MET A 83 1.84 -13.81 -6.75
CA MET A 83 0.66 -13.13 -7.33
C MET A 83 0.25 -13.72 -8.69
N THR A 84 1.19 -14.10 -9.55
CA THR A 84 0.90 -14.50 -10.94
C THR A 84 0.93 -16.01 -11.20
N ALA A 85 1.28 -16.82 -10.20
CA ALA A 85 1.44 -18.28 -10.31
C ALA A 85 0.25 -19.04 -10.93
N THR A 86 -0.97 -18.49 -10.89
CA THR A 86 -2.16 -19.11 -11.51
C THR A 86 -3.00 -18.13 -12.35
N GLY A 87 -2.38 -17.08 -12.90
CA GLY A 87 -3.07 -16.09 -13.75
C GLY A 87 -2.53 -14.67 -13.62
N GLY A 88 -3.28 -13.69 -14.11
CA GLY A 88 -2.97 -12.27 -13.90
C GLY A 88 -3.23 -11.81 -12.46
N GLY A 89 -2.65 -10.67 -12.08
CA GLY A 89 -2.87 -10.03 -10.80
C GLY A 89 -2.33 -8.59 -10.79
N VAL A 90 -2.74 -7.79 -9.81
CA VAL A 90 -2.36 -6.37 -9.70
C VAL A 90 -1.48 -6.16 -8.48
N MET A 91 -0.21 -5.86 -8.73
CA MET A 91 0.72 -5.42 -7.70
C MET A 91 1.05 -3.93 -7.86
N TRP A 92 1.10 -3.24 -6.73
CA TRP A 92 1.76 -1.94 -6.58
C TRP A 92 2.82 -2.05 -5.50
N LEU A 93 3.66 -1.03 -5.36
CA LEU A 93 4.69 -1.03 -4.33
C LEU A 93 4.86 0.34 -3.66
N GLN A 94 4.80 0.32 -2.34
CA GLN A 94 5.08 1.46 -1.50
C GLN A 94 6.59 1.72 -1.41
N LEU A 95 7.00 2.97 -1.64
CA LEU A 95 8.39 3.42 -1.65
C LEU A 95 8.71 4.40 -0.52
N TYR A 96 9.85 4.20 0.14
CA TYR A 96 10.59 5.25 0.84
C TYR A 96 11.76 5.74 0.00
N ILE A 97 11.96 7.05 -0.13
CA ILE A 97 13.12 7.61 -0.81
C ILE A 97 14.32 7.54 0.14
N TYR A 98 15.22 6.58 -0.07
CA TYR A 98 16.40 6.39 0.76
C TYR A 98 17.48 7.44 0.46
N ARG A 99 18.32 7.75 1.46
CA ARG A 99 19.50 8.64 1.28
C ARG A 99 20.39 8.16 0.14
N ASP A 100 20.57 6.85 0.04
CA ASP A 100 21.16 6.22 -1.12
C ASP A 100 20.16 6.24 -2.30
N ARG A 101 20.51 7.02 -3.32
CA ARG A 101 19.72 7.13 -4.56
C ARG A 101 19.98 5.98 -5.52
N GLU A 102 21.15 5.33 -5.47
CA GLU A 102 21.39 4.10 -6.23
C GLU A 102 20.65 2.92 -5.62
N LEU A 103 20.51 2.86 -4.29
CA LEU A 103 19.52 1.96 -3.69
C LEU A 103 18.14 2.32 -4.25
N THR A 104 17.64 3.54 -4.05
CA THR A 104 16.31 3.94 -4.54
C THR A 104 16.09 3.66 -6.04
N LEU A 105 17.11 3.79 -6.88
CA LEU A 105 17.12 3.54 -8.33
C LEU A 105 17.27 2.05 -8.71
N SER A 106 18.06 1.26 -7.96
CA SER A 106 18.27 -0.18 -8.14
C SER A 106 17.11 -0.98 -7.58
N LEU A 107 16.55 -0.51 -6.46
CA LEU A 107 15.20 -0.82 -6.09
C LEU A 107 14.36 -0.60 -7.37
N VAL A 108 14.38 0.62 -7.94
CA VAL A 108 13.56 1.05 -9.10
C VAL A 108 13.72 0.21 -10.37
N ARG A 109 14.80 -0.54 -10.60
CA ARG A 109 14.86 -1.40 -11.81
C ARG A 109 13.88 -2.60 -11.71
N ARG A 110 13.65 -3.10 -10.49
CA ARG A 110 13.15 -4.47 -10.28
C ARG A 110 11.64 -4.66 -10.35
N ALA A 111 10.85 -3.67 -9.97
CA ALA A 111 9.39 -3.79 -10.01
C ALA A 111 8.83 -3.59 -11.42
N GLU A 112 9.49 -2.77 -12.24
CA GLU A 112 9.15 -2.63 -13.66
C GLU A 112 9.44 -3.94 -14.41
N GLU A 113 10.63 -4.50 -14.18
CA GLU A 113 11.05 -5.83 -14.67
C GLU A 113 10.08 -6.93 -14.18
N ALA A 114 9.62 -6.84 -12.93
CA ALA A 114 8.58 -7.71 -12.37
C ALA A 114 7.13 -7.24 -12.69
N ALA A 115 6.92 -6.30 -13.61
CA ALA A 115 5.61 -5.84 -14.09
C ALA A 115 4.60 -5.32 -13.03
N TYR A 116 5.08 -4.72 -11.94
CA TYR A 116 4.26 -3.93 -11.00
C TYR A 116 3.64 -2.74 -11.73
N LYS A 117 2.46 -2.31 -11.29
CA LYS A 117 1.63 -1.34 -12.04
C LYS A 117 1.82 0.11 -11.59
N ALA A 118 2.29 0.34 -10.37
CA ALA A 118 2.57 1.67 -9.82
C ALA A 118 3.39 1.61 -8.53
N ILE A 119 4.00 2.74 -8.21
CA ILE A 119 4.65 3.11 -6.97
C ILE A 119 3.80 4.09 -6.17
N PHE A 120 3.78 3.88 -4.86
CA PHE A 120 3.19 4.78 -3.89
C PHE A 120 4.31 5.33 -3.01
N VAL A 121 4.78 6.53 -3.31
CA VAL A 121 5.82 7.20 -2.53
C VAL A 121 5.22 7.66 -1.21
N THR A 122 5.77 7.14 -0.12
CA THR A 122 5.40 7.52 1.25
C THR A 122 6.24 8.70 1.70
N VAL A 123 5.61 9.87 1.78
CA VAL A 123 6.25 11.14 2.17
C VAL A 123 6.04 11.52 3.64
N ASP A 124 5.13 10.84 4.34
CA ASP A 124 4.75 11.10 5.74
C ASP A 124 5.75 10.56 6.80
N THR A 125 6.80 9.86 6.37
CA THR A 125 7.77 9.16 7.25
C THR A 125 9.21 9.62 7.00
N PRO A 126 9.55 10.91 7.17
CA PRO A 126 10.96 11.36 7.15
C PRO A 126 11.73 10.82 8.38
N TYR A 127 11.01 10.61 9.48
CA TYR A 127 11.44 9.89 10.68
C TYR A 127 10.31 8.95 11.10
N LEU A 128 10.64 7.85 11.79
CA LEU A 128 9.64 6.89 12.26
C LEU A 128 8.92 7.41 13.51
N GLY A 129 7.58 7.39 13.48
CA GLY A 129 6.71 7.85 14.57
C GLY A 129 6.96 7.15 15.91
N ARG A 130 6.64 7.86 17.00
CA ARG A 130 6.95 7.44 18.37
C ARG A 130 5.98 6.37 18.88
N ARG A 131 6.26 5.10 18.56
CA ARG A 131 5.46 3.94 18.96
C ARG A 131 5.90 3.44 20.34
N LEU A 132 5.13 3.78 21.37
CA LEU A 132 5.51 3.52 22.77
C LEU A 132 5.71 2.04 23.09
N ASP A 133 4.90 1.15 22.51
CA ASP A 133 5.01 -0.29 22.77
C ASP A 133 6.19 -0.92 22.02
N ASP A 134 6.52 -0.46 20.81
CA ASP A 134 7.76 -0.85 20.11
C ASP A 134 9.00 -0.47 20.95
N MET A 135 8.98 0.71 21.60
CA MET A 135 10.05 1.15 22.51
C MET A 135 10.12 0.31 23.80
N ARG A 136 8.98 0.04 24.45
CA ARG A 136 8.87 -0.78 25.67
C ARG A 136 9.38 -2.20 25.43
N ASN A 137 8.97 -2.79 24.30
CA ASN A 137 9.30 -4.17 23.92
C ASN A 137 10.68 -4.28 23.25
N ARG A 138 11.41 -3.16 23.08
CA ARG A 138 12.71 -3.07 22.38
C ARG A 138 12.67 -3.76 21.01
N PHE A 139 11.59 -3.52 20.26
CA PHE A 139 11.29 -4.23 19.02
C PHE A 139 12.44 -4.11 18.00
N LYS A 140 12.79 -5.26 17.40
CA LYS A 140 13.79 -5.40 16.33
C LYS A 140 13.30 -6.45 15.34
N LEU A 141 13.71 -6.32 14.07
CA LEU A 141 13.60 -7.42 13.11
C LEU A 141 14.32 -8.67 13.66
N PRO A 142 13.71 -9.86 13.55
CA PRO A 142 14.45 -11.12 13.56
C PRO A 142 15.59 -11.10 12.53
N SER A 143 16.74 -11.67 12.87
CA SER A 143 17.98 -11.56 12.09
C SER A 143 17.99 -12.20 10.70
N HIS A 144 16.93 -12.94 10.34
CA HIS A 144 16.81 -13.70 9.09
C HIS A 144 15.97 -12.98 8.01
N LEU A 145 15.76 -11.67 8.14
CA LEU A 145 14.81 -10.88 7.36
C LEU A 145 15.44 -9.57 6.84
N SER A 146 15.26 -9.23 5.54
CA SER A 146 15.86 -8.03 4.93
C SER A 146 15.08 -7.45 3.72
N PRO A 147 14.97 -6.10 3.57
CA PRO A 147 14.15 -5.42 2.53
C PRO A 147 14.87 -5.05 1.20
N GLN A 148 14.13 -4.98 0.07
CA GLN A 148 14.62 -4.69 -1.32
C GLN A 148 13.51 -4.14 -2.29
N SER A 149 13.86 -3.69 -3.54
CA SER A 149 13.07 -3.39 -4.80
C SER A 149 12.06 -2.16 -4.97
N VAL A 150 11.79 -1.61 -6.22
CA VAL A 150 10.78 -0.58 -6.76
C VAL A 150 10.58 -0.40 -8.33
N LEU A 151 9.65 0.52 -8.78
CA LEU A 151 8.93 0.93 -10.05
C LEU A 151 7.45 0.49 -10.30
N THR A 152 6.62 1.14 -11.17
CA THR A 152 6.87 2.27 -12.10
C THR A 152 6.22 3.62 -11.71
N CYS A 153 4.98 3.85 -12.16
CA CYS A 153 4.12 5.05 -12.06
C CYS A 153 4.07 5.66 -10.63
N VAL A 154 3.77 6.96 -10.43
CA VAL A 154 3.96 7.59 -9.10
C VAL A 154 2.66 8.15 -8.52
N CYS A 155 2.23 7.55 -7.41
CA CYS A 155 1.26 8.08 -6.46
C CYS A 155 1.96 8.59 -5.20
N VAL A 156 1.35 9.52 -4.45
CA VAL A 156 1.87 10.00 -3.15
C VAL A 156 0.85 9.85 -2.02
N CYS A 157 1.36 9.67 -0.79
CA CYS A 157 0.53 9.63 0.42
C CYS A 157 0.44 11.02 1.06
N VAL A 158 -0.76 11.63 1.17
CA VAL A 158 -0.92 13.00 1.71
C VAL A 158 -2.07 13.09 2.71
N CYS A 159 -2.08 14.15 3.52
CA CYS A 159 -3.12 14.43 4.53
C CYS A 159 -3.82 15.80 4.34
N SER A 160 -3.37 16.65 3.43
CA SER A 160 -3.96 17.98 3.16
C SER A 160 -4.40 18.12 1.70
N ALA A 161 -5.29 19.08 1.44
CA ALA A 161 -5.73 19.39 0.07
C ALA A 161 -4.64 20.15 -0.69
N GLU A 162 -3.87 20.98 0.02
CA GLU A 162 -2.74 21.75 -0.46
C GLU A 162 -1.63 20.83 -0.98
N ASP A 163 -1.25 19.80 -0.22
CA ASP A 163 -0.27 18.79 -0.65
C ASP A 163 -0.78 17.99 -1.86
N ALA A 164 -2.07 17.67 -1.91
CA ALA A 164 -2.66 16.96 -3.04
C ALA A 164 -2.61 17.80 -4.33
N VAL A 165 -2.97 19.08 -4.25
CA VAL A 165 -2.84 20.04 -5.37
C VAL A 165 -1.38 20.18 -5.80
N GLN A 166 -0.47 20.33 -4.84
CA GLN A 166 0.97 20.45 -5.11
C GLN A 166 1.56 19.19 -5.75
N ALA A 167 1.11 18.00 -5.34
CA ALA A 167 1.51 16.74 -5.95
C ALA A 167 1.00 16.60 -7.39
N VAL A 168 -0.25 17.01 -7.68
CA VAL A 168 -0.78 17.06 -9.05
C VAL A 168 0.02 18.04 -9.91
N HIS A 169 0.46 19.17 -9.38
CA HIS A 169 1.39 20.08 -10.08
C HIS A 169 2.76 19.44 -10.40
N TYR A 170 3.20 18.47 -9.60
CA TYR A 170 4.40 17.67 -9.89
C TYR A 170 4.14 16.45 -10.79
N GLY A 171 2.91 16.27 -11.28
CA GLY A 171 2.58 15.25 -12.28
C GLY A 171 2.38 13.84 -11.73
N VAL A 172 1.94 13.69 -10.47
CA VAL A 172 1.57 12.37 -9.92
C VAL A 172 0.31 11.82 -10.58
N ASP A 173 0.26 10.50 -10.77
CA ASP A 173 -0.86 9.80 -11.40
C ASP A 173 -2.05 9.58 -10.43
N GLY A 174 -1.81 9.74 -9.12
CA GLY A 174 -2.83 9.51 -8.10
C GLY A 174 -2.41 9.95 -6.69
N ILE A 175 -3.43 10.12 -5.84
CA ILE A 175 -3.28 10.52 -4.44
C ILE A 175 -3.86 9.43 -3.55
N LEU A 176 -3.09 8.99 -2.55
CA LEU A 176 -3.55 8.15 -1.46
C LEU A 176 -3.70 9.02 -0.21
N VAL A 177 -4.93 9.26 0.23
CA VAL A 177 -5.16 9.97 1.51
C VAL A 177 -4.88 8.99 2.64
N SER A 178 -3.88 9.28 3.49
CA SER A 178 -3.47 8.37 4.57
C SER A 178 -2.63 9.07 5.64
N ASN A 179 -2.98 8.81 6.90
CA ASN A 179 -2.19 9.18 8.09
C ASN A 179 -1.28 8.03 8.61
N HIS A 180 -0.92 7.10 7.72
CA HIS A 180 -0.13 5.90 8.04
C HIS A 180 -0.81 4.95 9.05
N GLY A 181 -2.14 4.99 9.17
CA GLY A 181 -2.89 4.26 10.18
C GLY A 181 -2.63 4.78 11.60
N ALA A 182 -2.44 6.09 11.75
CA ALA A 182 -2.06 6.77 12.99
C ALA A 182 -0.73 6.28 13.61
N ARG A 183 0.27 5.96 12.77
CA ARG A 183 1.58 5.42 13.21
C ARG A 183 2.78 6.36 13.02
N GLN A 184 2.55 7.61 12.61
CA GLN A 184 3.59 8.63 12.40
C GLN A 184 3.40 9.84 13.35
N LEU A 185 2.69 10.88 12.91
CA LEU A 185 2.34 12.05 13.72
C LEU A 185 1.01 11.80 14.45
N ASP A 186 1.01 11.89 15.77
CA ASP A 186 -0.21 11.80 16.59
C ASP A 186 -0.96 13.15 16.59
N GLY A 187 -2.28 13.10 16.82
CA GLY A 187 -3.15 14.28 16.81
C GLY A 187 -3.56 14.79 15.42
N VAL A 188 -3.11 14.17 14.32
CA VAL A 188 -3.62 14.47 12.97
C VAL A 188 -5.06 13.96 12.79
N PRO A 189 -5.83 14.54 11.84
CA PRO A 189 -7.15 14.03 11.50
C PRO A 189 -7.15 12.54 11.08
N ALA A 190 -8.30 11.90 11.23
CA ALA A 190 -8.52 10.57 10.67
C ALA A 190 -8.65 10.66 9.13
N THR A 191 -8.06 9.68 8.45
CA THR A 191 -8.11 9.47 6.98
C THR A 191 -8.85 8.19 6.67
#